data_AF-A0A0N7LZK9-F1
#
_entry.id   AF-A0A0N7LZK9-F1
#
_cell.length_a   1.000
_cell.length_b   1.000
_cell.length_c   1.000
_cell.angle_alpha   90.00
_cell.angle_beta   90.00
_cell.angle_gamma   90.00
#
_symmetry.space_group_name_H-M   'P 1'
#
loop_
_entity.id
_entity.type
_entity.pdbx_description
1 polymer ?
#
loop_
_entity_poly.entity_id
_entity_poly.type
_entity_poly.pdbx_seq_one_letter_code
_entity_poly.pdbx_strand_id
1 'polypeptide(L)'
;MNTPVTLPLWLFALILGFAGAAFATNFLFPSVRWFFRRRMERAVARLNKRLARPIEPFKLLRRYDLIQRLVYHPEVTQAAVDYARAHDLREDVAVERARDYAREIVPSFSALAYFGWGVRLARWLSNALYRVRLQHHDPAELTGIHPEATVVFVMNHRSNMDYVLVTHLAASRSALSYAVGEWARVWPLSVLIRSMGAYFIRRKSRDDLYRKVLRRYVQMATIGGSTQAIFPEGGLSLTGAPQPPKVGLLTYMCEAARDSGRDIVFVPVGLNYDRVLEDRVLVAADQAGTRRFDTSVLHVFRAVLKQLWLRLTGRYHRFGYAAVSFGVPVSLSAQPDLASDPQALADALMDRIARIIPVLPVPLVAQLLIEGPKTRAELDQAAAERIKTLSDCHVHLPRDDVAYAVEVGLRALTERGIATAEPHQITPDGQGLAEFYAASIRHLC
;
A
#
# COMPACT_ATOMS: atom_id res chain seq x y z
N MET A 1 25.16 20.58 64.20
CA MET A 1 24.35 21.22 63.14
C MET A 1 22.91 20.70 63.21
N ASN A 2 22.26 20.74 64.39
CA ASN A 2 20.91 20.19 64.60
C ASN A 2 19.89 21.28 64.95
N THR A 3 20.15 22.53 64.55
CA THR A 3 19.21 23.63 64.76
C THR A 3 17.99 23.44 63.86
N PRO A 4 16.76 23.44 64.38
CA PRO A 4 15.56 23.25 63.55
C PRO A 4 15.37 24.44 62.61
N VAL A 5 15.10 24.14 61.33
CA VAL A 5 14.74 25.13 60.32
C VAL A 5 13.22 25.14 60.18
N THR A 6 12.58 26.27 60.49
CA THR A 6 11.12 26.44 60.37
C THR A 6 10.77 26.88 58.95
N LEU A 7 9.93 26.09 58.25
CA LEU A 7 9.47 26.36 56.89
C LEU A 7 7.94 26.48 56.85
N PRO A 8 7.38 27.43 56.08
CA PRO A 8 5.95 27.46 55.80
C PRO A 8 5.49 26.18 55.09
N LEU A 9 4.33 25.63 55.50
CA LEU A 9 3.80 24.37 54.98
C LEU A 9 3.63 24.37 53.45
N TRP A 10 3.20 25.50 52.87
CA TRP A 10 3.02 25.64 51.42
C TRP A 10 4.36 25.53 50.66
N LEU A 11 5.45 26.07 51.24
CA LEU A 11 6.77 26.04 50.64
C LEU A 11 7.35 24.61 50.72
N PHE A 12 7.12 23.92 51.83
CA PHE A 12 7.47 22.51 51.96
C PHE A 12 6.73 21.63 50.95
N ALA A 13 5.42 21.84 50.75
CA ALA A 13 4.64 21.13 49.74
C ALA A 13 5.16 21.39 48.31
N LEU A 14 5.55 22.63 48.00
CA LEU A 14 6.15 23.01 46.72
C LEU A 14 7.51 22.33 46.50
N ILE A 15 8.37 22.30 47.52
CA ILE A 15 9.66 21.58 47.48
C ILE A 15 9.42 20.08 47.24
N LEU A 16 8.48 19.45 47.95
CA LEU A 16 8.11 18.05 47.73
C LEU A 16 7.57 17.82 46.31
N GLY A 17 6.78 18.76 45.77
CA GLY A 17 6.30 18.72 44.39
C GLY A 17 7.44 18.72 43.38
N PHE A 18 8.40 19.64 43.51
CA PHE A 18 9.58 19.69 42.64
C PHE A 18 10.49 18.47 42.81
N ALA A 19 10.72 18.01 44.04
CA ALA A 19 11.49 16.80 44.30
C ALA A 19 10.82 15.56 43.69
N GLY A 20 9.49 15.45 43.79
CA GLY A 20 8.70 14.40 43.15
C GLY A 20 8.77 14.46 41.63
N ALA A 21 8.64 15.65 41.03
CA ALA A 21 8.78 15.85 39.59
C ALA A 21 10.20 15.52 39.10
N ALA A 22 11.23 15.92 39.85
CA ALA A 22 12.63 15.62 39.55
C ALA A 22 12.91 14.10 39.67
N PHE A 23 12.40 13.45 40.70
CA PHE A 23 12.50 11.99 40.85
C PHE A 23 11.79 11.26 39.72
N ALA A 24 10.57 11.70 39.37
CA ALA A 24 9.80 11.11 38.27
C ALA A 24 10.55 11.23 36.93
N THR A 25 11.09 12.41 36.62
CA THR A 25 11.75 12.68 35.34
C THR A 25 13.14 12.05 35.21
N ASN A 26 13.92 11.99 36.29
CA ASN A 26 15.30 11.51 36.24
C ASN A 26 15.47 10.03 36.64
N PHE A 27 14.56 9.46 37.43
CA PHE A 27 14.69 8.08 37.91
C PHE A 27 13.55 7.18 37.43
N LEU A 28 12.29 7.57 37.67
CA LEU A 28 11.13 6.71 37.36
C LEU A 28 10.94 6.56 35.85
N PHE A 29 10.75 7.66 35.11
CA PHE A 29 10.47 7.61 33.68
C PHE A 29 11.61 6.99 32.86
N PRO A 30 12.91 7.27 33.11
CA PRO A 30 13.99 6.59 32.40
C PRO A 30 13.99 5.07 32.64
N SER A 31 13.78 4.63 33.89
CA SER A 31 13.72 3.21 34.24
C SER A 31 12.53 2.50 33.59
N VAL A 32 11.35 3.12 33.64
CA VAL A 32 10.14 2.62 32.99
C VAL A 32 10.33 2.55 31.47
N ARG A 33 10.87 3.61 30.85
CA ARG A 33 11.19 3.64 29.41
C ARG A 33 12.17 2.53 29.03
N TRP A 34 13.22 2.32 29.83
CA TRP A 34 14.19 1.25 29.60
C TRP A 34 13.53 -0.13 29.70
N PHE A 35 12.69 -0.37 30.70
CA PHE A 35 11.97 -1.63 30.88
C PHE A 35 11.10 -1.96 29.67
N PHE A 36 10.28 -0.99 29.22
CA PHE A 36 9.45 -1.17 28.03
C PHE A 36 10.28 -1.32 26.75
N ARG A 37 11.35 -0.53 26.59
CA ARG A 37 12.27 -0.66 25.45
C ARG A 37 12.88 -2.07 25.38
N ARG A 38 13.43 -2.59 26.48
CA ARG A 38 14.03 -3.93 26.52
C ARG A 38 12.99 -5.02 26.26
N ARG A 39 11.76 -4.85 26.74
CA ARG A 39 10.64 -5.76 26.44
C ARG A 39 10.28 -5.73 24.95
N MET A 40 10.25 -4.55 24.32
CA MET A 40 10.01 -4.38 22.90
C MET A 40 11.14 -5.01 22.06
N GLU A 41 12.40 -4.75 22.38
CA GLU A 41 13.57 -5.33 21.70
C GLU A 41 13.49 -6.87 21.72
N ARG A 42 13.16 -7.48 22.86
CA ARG A 42 12.95 -8.93 22.96
C ARG A 42 11.73 -9.43 22.16
N ALA A 43 10.68 -8.63 22.06
CA ALA A 43 9.49 -8.99 21.27
C ALA A 43 9.83 -8.96 19.76
N VAL A 44 10.54 -7.93 19.31
CA VAL A 44 11.04 -7.80 17.93
C VAL A 44 12.02 -8.91 17.60
N ALA A 45 12.97 -9.23 18.49
CA ALA A 45 13.92 -10.33 18.28
C ALA A 45 13.20 -11.69 18.13
N ARG A 46 12.17 -11.95 18.93
CA ARG A 46 11.34 -13.17 18.80
C ARG A 46 10.54 -13.19 17.50
N LEU A 47 10.05 -12.04 17.06
CA LEU A 47 9.33 -11.90 15.81
C LEU A 47 10.25 -12.11 14.60
N ASN A 48 11.45 -11.53 14.61
CA ASN A 48 12.44 -11.69 13.52
C ASN A 48 12.79 -13.16 13.28
N LYS A 49 12.78 -14.02 14.31
CA LYS A 49 12.97 -15.47 14.16
C LYS A 49 11.88 -16.19 13.36
N ARG A 50 10.70 -15.56 13.18
CA ARG A 50 9.55 -16.14 12.48
C ARG A 50 9.35 -15.56 11.07
N LEU A 51 10.03 -14.47 10.75
CA LEU A 51 9.92 -13.83 9.45
C LEU A 51 10.95 -14.45 8.51
N ALA A 52 10.56 -14.67 7.26
CA ALA A 52 11.52 -15.07 6.22
C ALA A 52 12.62 -14.02 6.05
N ARG A 53 12.27 -12.74 6.23
CA ARG A 53 13.22 -11.62 6.25
C ARG A 53 13.08 -10.85 7.56
N PRO A 54 14.16 -10.70 8.35
CA PRO A 54 14.10 -9.95 9.59
C PRO A 54 13.77 -8.48 9.32
N ILE A 55 13.20 -7.81 10.33
CA ILE A 55 12.97 -6.37 10.25
C ILE A 55 14.32 -5.67 10.29
N GLU A 56 14.61 -4.91 9.24
CA GLU A 56 15.84 -4.13 9.16
C GLU A 56 15.96 -3.10 10.28
N PRO A 57 17.18 -2.87 10.84
CA PRO A 57 17.41 -1.87 11.85
C PRO A 57 16.92 -0.47 11.45
N PHE A 58 16.99 -0.14 10.16
CA PHE A 58 16.49 1.13 9.62
C PHE A 58 15.03 1.39 9.99
N LYS A 59 14.16 0.37 9.93
CA LYS A 59 12.73 0.50 10.30
C LYS A 59 12.50 0.66 11.80
N LEU A 60 13.45 0.21 12.62
CA LEU A 60 13.37 0.25 14.07
C LEU A 60 13.93 1.55 14.66
N LEU A 61 14.61 2.36 13.84
CA LEU A 61 15.05 3.70 14.25
C LEU A 61 13.86 4.54 14.69
N ARG A 62 14.07 5.34 15.73
CA ARG A 62 13.01 6.25 16.17
C ARG A 62 12.74 7.24 15.05
N ARG A 63 11.45 7.51 14.82
CA ARG A 63 11.03 8.51 13.84
C ARG A 63 11.74 9.85 14.01
N TYR A 64 11.97 10.28 15.25
CA TYR A 64 12.74 11.48 15.55
C TYR A 64 14.16 11.40 14.97
N ASP A 65 14.89 10.32 15.23
CA ASP A 65 16.27 10.12 14.77
C ASP A 65 16.35 10.08 13.24
N LEU A 66 15.37 9.42 12.58
CA LEU A 66 15.26 9.41 11.12
C LEU A 66 15.03 10.81 10.55
N ILE A 67 14.15 11.60 11.16
CA ILE A 67 13.89 12.99 10.76
C ILE A 67 15.16 13.82 10.93
N GLN A 68 15.88 13.70 12.05
CA GLN A 68 17.13 14.45 12.25
C GLN A 68 18.18 14.07 11.20
N ARG A 69 18.40 12.77 10.98
CA ARG A 69 19.34 12.28 9.94
C ARG A 69 18.98 12.80 8.54
N LEU A 70 17.70 12.88 8.23
CA LEU A 70 17.23 13.36 6.93
C LEU A 70 17.41 14.88 6.78
N VAL A 71 17.04 15.67 7.78
CA VAL A 71 17.12 17.14 7.73
C VAL A 71 18.56 17.62 7.68
N TYR A 72 19.47 16.97 8.42
CA TYR A 72 20.89 17.29 8.44
C TYR A 72 21.72 16.49 7.41
N HIS A 73 21.06 15.79 6.49
CA HIS A 73 21.76 15.18 5.39
C HIS A 73 22.34 16.28 4.47
N PRO A 74 23.63 16.21 4.06
CA PRO A 74 24.27 17.27 3.26
C PRO A 74 23.45 17.77 2.06
N GLU A 75 22.92 16.85 1.24
CA GLU A 75 22.06 17.21 0.11
C GLU A 75 20.73 17.90 0.48
N VAL A 76 20.14 17.60 1.63
CA VAL A 76 18.90 18.24 2.10
C VAL A 76 19.22 19.60 2.68
N THR A 77 20.30 19.70 3.46
CA THR A 77 20.78 20.98 4.01
C THR A 77 21.13 21.95 2.89
N GLN A 78 21.84 21.50 1.85
CA GLN A 78 22.13 22.33 0.68
C GLN A 78 20.85 22.79 -0.02
N ALA A 79 19.89 21.88 -0.25
CA ALA A 79 18.62 22.25 -0.86
C ALA A 79 17.79 23.21 0.00
N ALA A 80 17.92 23.16 1.34
CA ALA A 80 17.28 24.12 2.22
C ALA A 80 17.93 25.52 2.08
N VAL A 81 19.25 25.58 1.96
CA VAL A 81 19.98 26.85 1.67
C VAL A 81 19.56 27.41 0.31
N ASP A 82 19.50 26.58 -0.72
CA ASP A 82 19.09 27.00 -2.07
C ASP A 82 17.63 27.49 -2.07
N TYR A 83 16.75 26.80 -1.36
CA TYR A 83 15.35 27.20 -1.17
C TYR A 83 15.24 28.55 -0.43
N ALA A 84 16.05 28.76 0.61
CA ALA A 84 16.09 30.01 1.36
C ALA A 84 16.47 31.18 0.46
N ARG A 85 17.52 31.01 -0.35
CA ARG A 85 17.96 32.02 -1.33
C ARG A 85 16.90 32.32 -2.38
N ALA A 86 16.25 31.28 -2.93
CA ALA A 86 15.25 31.44 -3.97
C ALA A 86 13.96 32.14 -3.50
N HIS A 87 13.66 32.10 -2.20
CA HIS A 87 12.43 32.66 -1.62
C HIS A 87 12.68 33.85 -0.68
N ASP A 88 13.92 34.37 -0.63
CA ASP A 88 14.34 35.45 0.28
C ASP A 88 13.95 35.17 1.76
N LEU A 89 14.23 33.95 2.21
CA LEU A 89 13.98 33.49 3.58
C LEU A 89 15.30 33.32 4.34
N ARG A 90 15.22 33.41 5.66
CA ARG A 90 16.33 33.00 6.53
C ARG A 90 16.52 31.48 6.45
N GLU A 91 17.78 31.03 6.54
CA GLU A 91 18.14 29.61 6.43
C GLU A 91 17.46 28.73 7.49
N ASP A 92 17.28 29.24 8.72
CA ASP A 92 16.60 28.53 9.80
C ASP A 92 15.11 28.24 9.49
N VAL A 93 14.45 29.16 8.78
CA VAL A 93 13.07 28.97 8.30
C VAL A 93 13.01 27.86 7.24
N ALA A 94 13.96 27.83 6.32
CA ALA A 94 14.02 26.78 5.29
C ALA A 94 14.37 25.40 5.89
N VAL A 95 15.22 25.35 6.90
CA VAL A 95 15.52 24.11 7.65
C VAL A 95 14.29 23.62 8.42
N GLU A 96 13.50 24.49 9.05
CA GLU A 96 12.24 24.08 9.68
C GLU A 96 11.24 23.59 8.64
N ARG A 97 11.18 24.21 7.45
CA ARG A 97 10.35 23.73 6.34
C ARG A 97 10.77 22.33 5.88
N ALA A 98 12.08 22.07 5.76
CA ALA A 98 12.60 20.74 5.45
C ALA A 98 12.21 19.72 6.53
N ARG A 99 12.23 20.15 7.81
CA ARG A 99 11.79 19.34 8.96
C ARG A 99 10.30 19.02 8.91
N ASP A 100 9.45 19.94 8.47
CA ASP A 100 8.03 19.69 8.27
C ASP A 100 7.78 18.69 7.14
N TYR A 101 8.49 18.81 6.03
CA TYR A 101 8.46 17.82 4.94
C TYR A 101 8.95 16.45 5.43
N ALA A 102 10.02 16.40 6.22
CA ALA A 102 10.51 15.17 6.82
C ALA A 102 9.48 14.56 7.78
N ARG A 103 8.80 15.36 8.61
CA ARG A 103 7.71 14.90 9.49
C ARG A 103 6.54 14.34 8.66
N GLU A 104 6.22 14.94 7.52
CA GLU A 104 5.16 14.46 6.64
C GLU A 104 5.49 13.10 6.02
N ILE A 105 6.73 12.93 5.55
CA ILE A 105 7.19 11.75 4.81
C ILE A 105 7.53 10.60 5.77
N VAL A 106 8.35 10.84 6.81
CA VAL A 106 8.90 9.77 7.66
C VAL A 106 7.79 9.11 8.50
N PRO A 107 7.58 7.78 8.34
CA PRO A 107 6.55 7.05 9.05
C PRO A 107 6.92 6.84 10.53
N SER A 108 5.91 6.58 11.35
CA SER A 108 6.07 6.19 12.75
C SER A 108 5.89 4.68 12.91
N PHE A 109 6.74 3.88 12.26
CA PHE A 109 6.60 2.43 12.24
C PHE A 109 6.58 1.84 13.65
N SER A 110 5.65 0.93 13.89
CA SER A 110 5.57 0.14 15.11
C SER A 110 5.43 -1.33 14.77
N ALA A 111 6.48 -2.10 15.03
CA ALA A 111 6.48 -3.55 14.81
C ALA A 111 5.33 -4.24 15.56
N LEU A 112 5.01 -3.78 16.78
CA LEU A 112 3.89 -4.31 17.56
C LEU A 112 2.53 -3.96 16.94
N ALA A 113 2.37 -2.74 16.43
CA ALA A 113 1.12 -2.36 15.76
C ALA A 113 0.93 -3.16 14.47
N TYR A 114 1.98 -3.25 13.64
CA TYR A 114 1.97 -3.96 12.36
C TYR A 114 1.70 -5.47 12.57
N PHE A 115 2.59 -6.17 13.27
CA PHE A 115 2.51 -7.63 13.42
C PHE A 115 1.54 -8.09 14.51
N GLY A 116 1.12 -7.20 15.41
CA GLY A 116 0.10 -7.46 16.41
C GLY A 116 -1.29 -7.37 15.81
N TRP A 117 -1.84 -6.16 15.70
CA TRP A 117 -3.24 -5.96 15.33
C TRP A 117 -3.43 -5.69 13.84
N GLY A 118 -2.49 -4.99 13.20
CA GLY A 118 -2.58 -4.61 11.78
C GLY A 118 -2.75 -5.80 10.85
N VAL A 119 -1.85 -6.77 10.92
CA VAL A 119 -1.93 -8.02 10.12
C VAL A 119 -3.22 -8.79 10.40
N ARG A 120 -3.64 -8.89 11.67
CA ARG A 120 -4.87 -9.62 12.06
C ARG A 120 -6.10 -8.94 11.49
N LEU A 121 -6.18 -7.61 11.61
CA LEU A 121 -7.25 -6.80 11.06
C LEU A 121 -7.28 -6.89 9.54
N ALA A 122 -6.12 -6.81 8.88
CA ALA A 122 -6.02 -6.94 7.42
C ALA A 122 -6.51 -8.30 6.95
N ARG A 123 -6.09 -9.40 7.60
CA ARG A 123 -6.57 -10.76 7.33
C ARG A 123 -8.07 -10.89 7.54
N TRP A 124 -8.57 -10.41 8.67
CA TRP A 124 -10.00 -10.46 9.00
C TRP A 124 -10.83 -9.69 7.97
N LEU A 125 -10.44 -8.45 7.64
CA LEU A 125 -11.17 -7.61 6.71
C LEU A 125 -11.16 -8.20 5.30
N SER A 126 -10.00 -8.70 4.85
CA SER A 126 -9.86 -9.33 3.55
C SER A 126 -10.76 -10.55 3.39
N ASN A 127 -10.78 -11.45 4.39
CA ASN A 127 -11.59 -12.68 4.34
C ASN A 127 -13.07 -12.44 4.68
N ALA A 128 -13.39 -11.33 5.35
CA ALA A 128 -14.76 -10.89 5.57
C ALA A 128 -15.37 -10.40 4.26
N LEU A 129 -14.64 -9.58 3.50
CA LEU A 129 -15.13 -8.95 2.27
C LEU A 129 -15.01 -9.86 1.04
N TYR A 130 -13.92 -10.61 0.92
CA TYR A 130 -13.57 -11.35 -0.30
C TYR A 130 -13.23 -12.81 -0.02
N ARG A 131 -13.34 -13.63 -1.06
CA ARG A 131 -12.67 -14.93 -1.15
C ARG A 131 -11.25 -14.67 -1.69
N VAL A 132 -10.29 -14.46 -0.78
CA VAL A 132 -8.91 -14.13 -1.16
C VAL A 132 -8.23 -15.35 -1.77
N ARG A 133 -7.62 -15.16 -2.95
CA ARG A 133 -6.84 -16.16 -3.65
C ARG A 133 -5.41 -15.67 -3.85
N LEU A 134 -4.47 -16.51 -3.45
CA LEU A 134 -3.05 -16.33 -3.69
C LEU A 134 -2.67 -17.26 -4.84
N GLN A 135 -2.11 -16.67 -5.89
CA GLN A 135 -1.53 -17.40 -7.01
C GLN A 135 -0.05 -16.97 -7.13
N HIS A 136 0.82 -17.92 -7.43
CA HIS A 136 2.25 -17.67 -7.56
C HIS A 136 2.68 -18.21 -8.93
N HIS A 137 3.41 -17.42 -9.73
CA HIS A 137 4.03 -17.96 -10.93
C HIS A 137 5.19 -18.90 -10.62
N ASP A 138 5.90 -18.72 -9.49
CA ASP A 138 6.83 -19.72 -8.97
C ASP A 138 7.19 -19.38 -7.50
N PRO A 139 6.85 -20.24 -6.51
CA PRO A 139 7.26 -20.01 -5.12
C PRO A 139 8.79 -20.11 -4.91
N ALA A 140 9.53 -20.78 -5.80
CA ALA A 140 10.99 -20.95 -5.70
C ALA A 140 11.74 -19.64 -5.98
N GLU A 141 11.28 -18.82 -6.92
CA GLU A 141 11.95 -17.58 -7.27
C GLU A 141 11.88 -16.51 -6.16
N LEU A 142 10.77 -16.47 -5.43
CA LEU A 142 10.63 -15.57 -4.27
C LEU A 142 11.48 -16.00 -3.08
N THR A 143 11.77 -17.30 -2.96
CA THR A 143 12.65 -17.85 -1.92
C THR A 143 14.13 -17.74 -2.30
N GLY A 144 14.46 -17.66 -3.59
CA GLY A 144 15.82 -17.45 -4.10
C GLY A 144 16.35 -16.01 -3.94
N ILE A 145 15.53 -15.04 -3.54
CA ILE A 145 15.99 -13.66 -3.35
C ILE A 145 16.95 -13.61 -2.15
N HIS A 146 18.17 -13.08 -2.38
CA HIS A 146 19.21 -12.98 -1.36
C HIS A 146 18.71 -12.24 -0.09
N PRO A 147 18.98 -12.75 1.14
CA PRO A 147 18.45 -12.17 2.38
C PRO A 147 18.80 -10.70 2.59
N GLU A 148 20.00 -10.28 2.18
CA GLU A 148 20.48 -8.91 2.30
C GLU A 148 19.99 -7.96 1.18
N ALA A 149 19.29 -8.47 0.17
CA ALA A 149 18.75 -7.63 -0.90
C ALA A 149 17.55 -6.81 -0.42
N THR A 150 17.44 -5.57 -0.89
CA THR A 150 16.25 -4.73 -0.64
C THR A 150 15.11 -5.17 -1.56
N VAL A 151 14.02 -5.67 -0.97
CA VAL A 151 12.84 -6.08 -1.73
C VAL A 151 11.86 -4.93 -1.89
N VAL A 152 11.43 -4.69 -3.13
CA VAL A 152 10.41 -3.69 -3.46
C VAL A 152 9.25 -4.36 -4.20
N PHE A 153 8.08 -4.46 -3.57
CA PHE A 153 6.88 -4.93 -4.24
C PHE A 153 6.32 -3.83 -5.14
N VAL A 154 6.09 -4.16 -6.41
CA VAL A 154 5.61 -3.23 -7.43
C VAL A 154 4.31 -3.77 -7.99
N MET A 155 3.24 -2.99 -7.92
CA MET A 155 1.90 -3.52 -8.18
C MET A 155 0.98 -2.52 -8.86
N ASN A 156 -0.02 -3.04 -9.57
CA ASN A 156 -1.11 -2.23 -10.11
C ASN A 156 -2.02 -1.72 -8.98
N HIS A 157 -2.76 -0.62 -9.22
CA HIS A 157 -3.59 0.01 -8.20
C HIS A 157 -5.05 0.19 -8.62
N ARG A 158 -5.94 -0.63 -8.06
CA ARG A 158 -7.38 -0.60 -8.39
C ARG A 158 -8.27 -0.25 -7.21
N SER A 159 -7.85 -0.53 -5.99
CA SER A 159 -8.65 -0.29 -4.78
C SER A 159 -7.78 0.15 -3.61
N ASN A 160 -8.34 0.91 -2.66
CA ASN A 160 -7.63 1.09 -1.39
C ASN A 160 -7.54 -0.22 -0.59
N MET A 161 -8.31 -1.24 -0.97
CA MET A 161 -8.18 -2.60 -0.46
C MET A 161 -6.83 -3.24 -0.84
N ASP A 162 -6.12 -2.74 -1.85
CA ASP A 162 -4.80 -3.27 -2.27
C ASP A 162 -3.79 -3.24 -1.12
N TYR A 163 -3.75 -2.14 -0.34
CA TYR A 163 -2.89 -2.03 0.85
C TYR A 163 -3.22 -3.09 1.90
N VAL A 164 -4.50 -3.42 2.06
CA VAL A 164 -4.98 -4.38 3.06
C VAL A 164 -4.68 -5.80 2.61
N LEU A 165 -4.97 -6.14 1.35
CA LEU A 165 -4.64 -7.45 0.79
C LEU A 165 -3.15 -7.70 0.85
N VAL A 166 -2.33 -6.78 0.36
CA VAL A 166 -0.88 -6.99 0.36
C VAL A 166 -0.33 -7.09 1.78
N THR A 167 -0.88 -6.34 2.74
CA THR A 167 -0.52 -6.50 4.16
C THR A 167 -0.92 -7.88 4.70
N HIS A 168 -2.10 -8.38 4.35
CA HIS A 168 -2.55 -9.72 4.72
C HIS A 168 -1.60 -10.80 4.14
N LEU A 169 -1.18 -10.63 2.89
CA LEU A 169 -0.42 -11.64 2.15
C LEU A 169 1.08 -11.62 2.42
N ALA A 170 1.66 -10.44 2.63
CA ALA A 170 3.09 -10.28 2.90
C ALA A 170 3.46 -10.47 4.38
N ALA A 171 2.47 -10.52 5.28
CA ALA A 171 2.66 -10.59 6.73
C ALA A 171 3.52 -11.74 7.24
N SER A 172 3.56 -12.87 6.52
CA SER A 172 4.41 -14.03 6.87
C SER A 172 5.84 -13.90 6.34
N ARG A 173 6.11 -12.97 5.43
CA ARG A 173 7.40 -12.83 4.74
C ARG A 173 8.24 -11.66 5.27
N SER A 174 7.66 -10.47 5.43
CA SER A 174 8.38 -9.29 5.96
C SER A 174 7.44 -8.17 6.41
N ALA A 175 7.99 -7.14 7.07
CA ALA A 175 7.25 -5.90 7.34
C ALA A 175 7.33 -4.99 6.12
N LEU A 176 6.20 -4.61 5.51
CA LEU A 176 6.16 -3.71 4.35
C LEU A 176 6.15 -2.23 4.73
N SER A 177 6.73 -1.39 3.88
CA SER A 177 6.61 0.08 3.94
C SER A 177 5.98 0.60 2.65
N TYR A 178 4.80 1.19 2.74
CA TYR A 178 4.03 1.62 1.57
C TYR A 178 4.26 3.09 1.21
N ALA A 179 4.34 3.41 -0.08
CA ALA A 179 4.14 4.78 -0.56
C ALA A 179 2.63 5.07 -0.69
N VAL A 180 2.08 5.94 0.16
CA VAL A 180 0.63 6.25 0.20
C VAL A 180 0.36 7.70 -0.22
N GLY A 181 -0.72 7.91 -0.95
CA GLY A 181 -1.16 9.25 -1.38
C GLY A 181 -1.85 10.06 -0.28
N GLU A 182 -2.24 11.29 -0.61
CA GLU A 182 -2.78 12.26 0.34
C GLU A 182 -4.14 11.89 0.97
N TRP A 183 -4.93 11.03 0.32
CA TRP A 183 -6.26 10.62 0.79
C TRP A 183 -6.25 9.99 2.20
N ALA A 184 -5.18 9.31 2.55
CA ALA A 184 -5.04 8.59 3.81
C ALA A 184 -4.57 9.49 4.99
N ARG A 185 -4.52 10.82 4.80
CA ARG A 185 -4.10 11.77 5.84
C ARG A 185 -5.19 12.06 6.90
N VAL A 186 -6.41 11.58 6.69
CA VAL A 186 -7.54 11.79 7.61
C VAL A 186 -7.34 11.03 8.92
N TRP A 187 -7.55 11.69 10.06
CA TRP A 187 -7.54 11.04 11.38
C TRP A 187 -8.84 10.25 11.60
N PRO A 188 -8.82 9.03 12.18
CA PRO A 188 -7.69 8.31 12.79
C PRO A 188 -6.89 7.41 11.83
N LEU A 189 -7.35 7.25 10.58
CA LEU A 189 -6.76 6.35 9.58
C LEU A 189 -5.27 6.64 9.32
N SER A 190 -4.87 7.91 9.31
CA SER A 190 -3.48 8.32 9.11
C SER A 190 -2.52 7.81 10.18
N VAL A 191 -2.97 7.67 11.43
CA VAL A 191 -2.15 7.12 12.53
C VAL A 191 -1.92 5.63 12.32
N LEU A 192 -2.97 4.89 11.94
CA LEU A 192 -2.87 3.46 11.64
C LEU A 192 -1.92 3.21 10.46
N ILE A 193 -2.09 3.94 9.36
CA ILE A 193 -1.28 3.81 8.14
C ILE A 193 0.20 4.12 8.40
N ARG A 194 0.52 5.21 9.12
CA ARG A 194 1.91 5.51 9.51
C ARG A 194 2.50 4.46 10.44
N SER A 195 1.70 3.93 11.37
CA SER A 195 2.14 2.87 12.27
C SER A 195 2.50 1.58 11.53
N MET A 196 1.87 1.36 10.37
CA MET A 196 2.15 0.25 9.47
C MET A 196 3.37 0.48 8.56
N GLY A 197 4.09 1.60 8.72
CA GLY A 197 5.33 1.87 7.98
C GLY A 197 5.12 2.55 6.63
N ALA A 198 3.91 3.04 6.35
CA ALA A 198 3.61 3.75 5.12
C ALA A 198 4.01 5.24 5.20
N TYR A 199 4.73 5.72 4.17
CA TYR A 199 5.14 7.12 4.02
C TYR A 199 4.24 7.85 3.02
N PHE A 200 3.96 9.13 3.29
CA PHE A 200 3.05 9.94 2.48
C PHE A 200 3.78 10.71 1.39
N ILE A 201 3.21 10.73 0.19
CA ILE A 201 3.77 11.42 -0.97
C ILE A 201 2.79 12.43 -1.56
N ARG A 202 3.28 13.66 -1.78
CA ARG A 202 2.62 14.69 -2.57
C ARG A 202 2.90 14.48 -4.04
N ARG A 203 1.93 13.91 -4.75
CA ARG A 203 2.09 13.46 -6.15
C ARG A 203 2.29 14.60 -7.15
N LYS A 204 1.81 15.81 -6.83
CA LYS A 204 1.88 17.01 -7.69
C LYS A 204 2.71 18.14 -7.07
N SER A 205 3.59 17.83 -6.11
CA SER A 205 4.43 18.87 -5.50
C SER A 205 5.33 19.51 -6.56
N ARG A 206 5.31 20.84 -6.62
CA ARG A 206 6.25 21.66 -7.41
C ARG A 206 7.42 22.20 -6.58
N ASP A 207 7.42 21.90 -5.28
CA ASP A 207 8.44 22.34 -4.35
C ASP A 207 9.67 21.42 -4.43
N ASP A 208 10.80 21.99 -4.82
CA ASP A 208 12.06 21.26 -5.00
C ASP A 208 12.69 20.81 -3.68
N LEU A 209 12.52 21.58 -2.59
CA LEU A 209 12.94 21.17 -1.26
C LEU A 209 12.17 19.92 -0.82
N TYR A 210 10.85 19.90 -1.02
CA TYR A 210 10.04 18.70 -0.76
C TYR A 210 10.54 17.48 -1.54
N ARG A 211 10.78 17.64 -2.85
CA ARG A 211 11.27 16.55 -3.71
C ARG A 211 12.63 16.04 -3.25
N LYS A 212 13.54 16.92 -2.84
CA LYS A 212 14.86 16.54 -2.32
C LYS A 212 14.75 15.76 -1.01
N VAL A 213 13.91 16.21 -0.07
CA VAL A 213 13.64 15.50 1.18
C VAL A 213 13.05 14.11 0.90
N LEU A 214 12.08 14.00 -0.01
CA LEU A 214 11.50 12.72 -0.41
C LEU A 214 12.52 11.79 -1.06
N ARG A 215 13.29 12.29 -2.04
CA ARG A 215 14.37 11.55 -2.71
C ARG A 215 15.32 10.95 -1.68
N ARG A 216 15.83 11.77 -0.75
CA ARG A 216 16.78 11.28 0.26
C ARG A 216 16.17 10.30 1.24
N TYR A 217 14.91 10.48 1.63
CA TYR A 217 14.25 9.48 2.47
C TYR A 217 14.13 8.11 1.75
N VAL A 218 13.71 8.10 0.47
CA VAL A 218 13.56 6.86 -0.31
C VAL A 218 14.91 6.18 -0.50
N GLN A 219 15.97 6.95 -0.79
CA GLN A 219 17.33 6.42 -0.87
C GLN A 219 17.76 5.81 0.45
N MET A 220 17.65 6.54 1.57
CA MET A 220 18.00 6.03 2.90
C MET A 220 17.24 4.75 3.27
N ALA A 221 15.94 4.68 2.95
CA ALA A 221 15.13 3.48 3.19
C ALA A 221 15.59 2.31 2.34
N THR A 222 15.87 2.55 1.06
CA THR A 222 16.31 1.55 0.10
C THR A 222 17.69 0.99 0.46
N ILE A 223 18.66 1.86 0.75
CA ILE A 223 19.99 1.49 1.22
C ILE A 223 19.91 0.76 2.56
N GLY A 224 19.00 1.20 3.43
CA GLY A 224 18.73 0.58 4.74
C GLY A 224 18.05 -0.79 4.68
N GLY A 225 17.85 -1.39 3.50
CA GLY A 225 17.29 -2.74 3.35
C GLY A 225 15.76 -2.81 3.51
N SER A 226 15.11 -1.66 3.75
CA SER A 226 13.70 -1.63 4.11
C SER A 226 12.85 -2.24 3.01
N THR A 227 12.09 -3.30 3.31
CA THR A 227 11.11 -3.82 2.34
C THR A 227 10.06 -2.76 2.06
N GLN A 228 9.88 -2.42 0.78
CA GLN A 228 8.99 -1.38 0.32
C GLN A 228 7.88 -1.95 -0.57
N ALA A 229 6.79 -1.22 -0.69
CA ALA A 229 5.70 -1.50 -1.62
C ALA A 229 5.26 -0.19 -2.28
N ILE A 230 5.21 -0.19 -3.61
CA ILE A 230 4.88 0.98 -4.43
C ILE A 230 3.84 0.64 -5.48
N PHE A 231 3.05 1.66 -5.84
CA PHE A 231 2.09 1.63 -6.92
C PHE A 231 2.56 2.61 -8.01
N PRO A 232 3.28 2.14 -9.05
CA PRO A 232 3.87 3.02 -10.06
C PRO A 232 2.83 3.89 -10.75
N GLU A 233 1.61 3.41 -10.92
CA GLU A 233 0.48 4.17 -11.49
C GLU A 233 0.24 5.53 -10.80
N GLY A 234 0.62 5.64 -9.51
CA GLY A 234 0.52 6.87 -8.75
C GLY A 234 -0.91 7.28 -8.39
N GLY A 235 -1.91 6.43 -8.62
CA GLY A 235 -3.31 6.67 -8.28
C GLY A 235 -4.17 5.43 -8.53
N LEU A 236 -5.41 5.45 -8.03
CA LEU A 236 -6.38 4.42 -8.38
C LEU A 236 -6.72 4.54 -9.87
N SER A 237 -6.79 3.42 -10.57
CA SER A 237 -7.28 3.38 -11.94
C SER A 237 -8.73 3.83 -11.99
N LEU A 238 -9.03 4.83 -12.83
CA LEU A 238 -10.38 5.34 -13.04
C LEU A 238 -11.17 4.47 -14.03
N THR A 239 -10.48 3.91 -15.01
CA THR A 239 -11.04 3.09 -16.09
C THR A 239 -10.93 1.59 -15.84
N GLY A 240 -10.24 1.18 -14.78
CA GLY A 240 -9.98 -0.22 -14.45
C GLY A 240 -8.81 -0.86 -15.21
N ALA A 241 -8.31 -0.23 -16.28
CA ALA A 241 -7.10 -0.64 -16.99
C ALA A 241 -5.82 -0.25 -16.23
N PRO A 242 -4.72 -1.00 -16.39
CA PRO A 242 -3.40 -0.57 -15.94
C PRO A 242 -3.04 0.82 -16.46
N GLN A 243 -2.46 1.67 -15.62
CA GLN A 243 -2.10 3.04 -15.98
C GLN A 243 -0.59 3.19 -16.26
N PRO A 244 -0.18 4.17 -17.07
CA PRO A 244 1.23 4.46 -17.29
C PRO A 244 1.97 4.76 -15.97
N PRO A 245 3.20 4.26 -15.80
CA PRO A 245 3.92 4.41 -14.54
C PRO A 245 4.43 5.84 -14.31
N LYS A 246 4.60 6.18 -13.03
CA LYS A 246 5.33 7.34 -12.54
C LYS A 246 6.73 6.89 -12.11
N VAL A 247 7.73 7.37 -12.83
CA VAL A 247 9.11 6.89 -12.70
C VAL A 247 9.84 7.44 -11.46
N GLY A 248 9.39 8.54 -10.87
CA GLY A 248 10.15 9.26 -9.84
C GLY A 248 10.65 8.42 -8.65
N LEU A 249 9.83 7.51 -8.10
CA LEU A 249 10.28 6.63 -7.01
C LEU A 249 11.31 5.59 -7.49
N LEU A 250 11.11 5.05 -8.69
CA LEU A 250 12.04 4.09 -9.29
C LEU A 250 13.39 4.76 -9.57
N THR A 251 13.41 6.00 -10.05
CA THR A 251 14.63 6.81 -10.20
C THR A 251 15.42 6.89 -8.89
N TYR A 252 14.75 7.20 -7.77
CA TYR A 252 15.43 7.32 -6.48
C TYR A 252 15.99 5.97 -5.99
N MET A 253 15.31 4.87 -6.30
CA MET A 253 15.78 3.52 -5.96
C MET A 253 16.97 3.11 -6.83
N CYS A 254 16.94 3.36 -8.14
CA CYS A 254 18.08 3.11 -9.03
C CYS A 254 19.31 3.94 -8.62
N GLU A 255 19.12 5.22 -8.26
CA GLU A 255 20.18 6.06 -7.69
C GLU A 255 20.78 5.42 -6.42
N ALA A 256 19.93 4.96 -5.48
CA ALA A 256 20.39 4.28 -4.26
C ALA A 256 21.10 2.93 -4.51
N ALA A 257 20.72 2.20 -5.56
CA ALA A 257 21.36 0.95 -5.95
C ALA A 257 22.85 1.17 -6.28
N ARG A 258 23.13 2.25 -7.02
CA ARG A 258 24.51 2.62 -7.41
C ARG A 258 25.39 2.95 -6.21
N ASP A 259 24.81 3.55 -5.18
CA ASP A 259 25.57 4.07 -4.03
C ASP A 259 25.81 3.04 -2.91
N SER A 260 25.01 1.97 -2.81
CA SER A 260 24.97 1.12 -1.61
C SER A 260 25.63 -0.25 -1.70
N GLY A 261 25.97 -0.71 -2.91
CA GLY A 261 26.47 -2.09 -3.13
C GLY A 261 25.48 -3.20 -2.74
N ARG A 262 24.27 -2.84 -2.30
CA ARG A 262 23.18 -3.75 -1.93
C ARG A 262 22.26 -3.91 -3.12
N ASP A 263 21.98 -5.16 -3.50
CA ASP A 263 21.06 -5.44 -4.59
C ASP A 263 19.63 -5.00 -4.24
N ILE A 264 18.92 -4.47 -5.24
CA ILE A 264 17.51 -4.09 -5.15
C ILE A 264 16.74 -5.03 -6.06
N VAL A 265 15.77 -5.71 -5.46
CA VAL A 265 14.95 -6.70 -6.15
C VAL A 265 13.50 -6.24 -6.17
N PHE A 266 13.01 -5.94 -7.37
CA PHE A 266 11.61 -5.59 -7.58
C PHE A 266 10.79 -6.87 -7.77
N VAL A 267 9.69 -7.00 -7.05
CA VAL A 267 8.76 -8.13 -7.15
C VAL A 267 7.46 -7.63 -7.77
N PRO A 268 7.17 -7.97 -9.04
CA PRO A 268 5.90 -7.65 -9.68
C PRO A 268 4.74 -8.35 -8.98
N VAL A 269 3.64 -7.62 -8.74
CA VAL A 269 2.41 -8.15 -8.15
C VAL A 269 1.20 -7.67 -8.95
N GLY A 270 0.43 -8.62 -9.48
CA GLY A 270 -0.85 -8.37 -10.15
C GLY A 270 -2.02 -8.59 -9.20
N LEU A 271 -2.90 -7.59 -9.11
CA LEU A 271 -4.09 -7.58 -8.26
C LEU A 271 -5.35 -7.46 -9.13
N ASN A 272 -6.35 -8.30 -8.87
CA ASN A 272 -7.67 -8.15 -9.48
C ASN A 272 -8.83 -8.50 -8.52
N TYR A 273 -10.02 -7.98 -8.83
CA TYR A 273 -11.23 -8.11 -8.01
C TYR A 273 -12.47 -8.38 -8.86
N ASP A 274 -13.36 -9.22 -8.34
CA ASP A 274 -14.74 -9.30 -8.86
C ASP A 274 -15.55 -8.05 -8.52
N ARG A 275 -15.17 -7.37 -7.44
CA ARG A 275 -15.79 -6.11 -7.04
C ARG A 275 -14.81 -5.19 -6.35
N VAL A 276 -14.56 -4.03 -6.95
CA VAL A 276 -13.83 -2.92 -6.34
C VAL A 276 -14.79 -2.10 -5.49
N LEU A 277 -14.37 -1.72 -4.27
CA LEU A 277 -15.22 -0.96 -3.33
C LEU A 277 -15.55 0.44 -3.85
N GLU A 278 -14.58 1.04 -4.54
CA GLU A 278 -14.62 2.40 -5.03
C GLU A 278 -15.17 2.53 -6.46
N ASP A 279 -15.54 1.42 -7.12
CA ASP A 279 -15.80 1.39 -8.57
C ASP A 279 -16.77 2.46 -9.07
N ARG A 280 -17.92 2.66 -8.41
CA ARG A 280 -18.90 3.68 -8.78
C ARG A 280 -18.35 5.09 -8.72
N VAL A 281 -17.54 5.38 -7.71
CA VAL A 281 -16.95 6.71 -7.54
C VAL A 281 -15.80 6.91 -8.52
N LEU A 282 -15.04 5.86 -8.83
CA LEU A 282 -13.98 5.87 -9.84
C LEU A 282 -14.55 6.13 -11.24
N VAL A 283 -15.59 5.37 -11.63
CA VAL A 283 -16.26 5.51 -12.92
C VAL A 283 -16.94 6.88 -13.05
N ALA A 284 -17.64 7.35 -12.01
CA ALA A 284 -18.26 8.68 -12.02
C ALA A 284 -17.21 9.80 -12.15
N ALA A 285 -16.05 9.66 -11.50
CA ALA A 285 -14.96 10.62 -11.62
C ALA A 285 -14.35 10.63 -13.04
N ASP A 286 -14.20 9.45 -13.66
CA ASP A 286 -13.75 9.31 -15.05
C ASP A 286 -14.69 10.01 -16.03
N GLN A 287 -15.99 9.73 -15.92
CA GLN A 287 -17.05 10.34 -16.75
C GLN A 287 -17.12 11.87 -16.57
N ALA A 288 -16.87 12.37 -15.37
CA ALA A 288 -16.79 13.79 -15.09
C ALA A 288 -15.46 14.44 -15.54
N GLY A 289 -14.47 13.66 -15.99
CA GLY A 289 -13.14 14.15 -16.34
C GLY A 289 -12.35 14.68 -15.15
N THR A 290 -12.66 14.25 -13.93
CA THR A 290 -12.01 14.72 -12.71
C THR A 290 -11.33 13.59 -11.93
N ARG A 291 -10.43 13.96 -11.02
CA ARG A 291 -9.83 13.05 -10.02
C ARG A 291 -10.20 13.44 -8.59
N ARG A 292 -11.37 14.08 -8.44
CA ARG A 292 -11.93 14.45 -7.14
C ARG A 292 -12.95 13.40 -6.76
N PHE A 293 -12.67 12.67 -5.68
CA PHE A 293 -13.58 11.67 -5.15
C PHE A 293 -14.45 12.34 -4.09
N ASP A 294 -15.72 12.56 -4.40
CA ASP A 294 -16.68 13.16 -3.47
C ASP A 294 -17.20 12.11 -2.48
N THR A 295 -16.29 11.51 -1.70
CA THR A 295 -16.64 10.51 -0.69
C THR A 295 -16.78 11.20 0.66
N SER A 296 -18.00 11.61 0.98
CA SER A 296 -18.35 12.01 2.34
C SER A 296 -18.09 10.84 3.31
N VAL A 297 -17.45 11.12 4.45
CA VAL A 297 -17.22 10.16 5.54
C VAL A 297 -18.55 9.50 5.96
N LEU A 298 -19.65 10.24 5.88
CA LEU A 298 -20.99 9.75 6.18
C LEU A 298 -21.45 8.65 5.19
N HIS A 299 -21.11 8.75 3.90
CA HIS A 299 -21.42 7.72 2.92
C HIS A 299 -20.68 6.42 3.21
N VAL A 300 -19.39 6.49 3.56
CA VAL A 300 -18.61 5.33 3.97
C VAL A 300 -19.19 4.70 5.24
N PHE A 301 -19.54 5.52 6.24
CA PHE A 301 -20.15 5.05 7.48
C PHE A 301 -21.49 4.33 7.23
N ARG A 302 -22.38 4.91 6.42
CA ARG A 302 -23.66 4.28 6.04
C ARG A 302 -23.44 2.98 5.28
N ALA A 303 -22.46 2.93 4.38
CA ALA A 303 -22.12 1.70 3.66
C ALA A 303 -21.67 0.61 4.64
N VAL A 304 -20.79 0.93 5.60
CA VAL A 304 -20.35 -0.01 6.65
C VAL A 304 -21.53 -0.48 7.50
N LEU A 305 -22.39 0.43 7.95
CA LEU A 305 -23.58 0.08 8.75
C LEU A 305 -24.54 -0.83 7.97
N LYS A 306 -24.74 -0.57 6.67
CA LYS A 306 -25.53 -1.44 5.78
C LYS A 306 -24.90 -2.83 5.69
N GLN A 307 -23.58 -2.95 5.56
CA GLN A 307 -22.92 -4.27 5.52
C GLN A 307 -23.06 -5.02 6.86
N LEU A 308 -22.93 -4.31 7.98
CA LEU A 308 -23.16 -4.89 9.31
C LEU A 308 -24.60 -5.36 9.45
N TRP A 309 -25.58 -4.57 9.01
CA TRP A 309 -26.99 -4.95 9.01
C TRP A 309 -27.29 -6.16 8.12
N LEU A 310 -26.75 -6.21 6.90
CA LEU A 310 -26.86 -7.38 6.03
C LEU A 310 -26.26 -8.62 6.67
N ARG A 311 -25.18 -8.47 7.45
CA ARG A 311 -24.55 -9.57 8.17
C ARG A 311 -25.40 -10.05 9.35
N LEU A 312 -25.97 -9.13 10.11
CA LEU A 312 -26.89 -9.44 11.22
C LEU A 312 -28.18 -10.11 10.72
N THR A 313 -28.65 -9.72 9.53
CA THR A 313 -29.86 -10.28 8.90
C THR A 313 -29.59 -11.54 8.04
N GLY A 314 -28.36 -12.05 8.01
CA GLY A 314 -27.99 -13.23 7.22
C GLY A 314 -28.00 -13.05 5.70
N ARG A 315 -28.19 -11.82 5.21
CA ARG A 315 -28.25 -11.46 3.78
C ARG A 315 -26.92 -10.96 3.21
N TYR A 316 -25.83 -11.12 3.96
CA TYR A 316 -24.51 -10.67 3.55
C TYR A 316 -23.90 -11.65 2.53
N HIS A 317 -23.66 -11.14 1.32
CA HIS A 317 -22.84 -11.81 0.32
C HIS A 317 -21.46 -11.15 0.24
N ARG A 318 -20.41 -11.97 0.22
CA ARG A 318 -19.04 -11.50 -0.05
C ARG A 318 -18.98 -10.84 -1.43
N PHE A 319 -18.03 -9.95 -1.61
CA PHE A 319 -17.80 -9.19 -2.84
C PHE A 319 -17.09 -10.00 -3.94
N GLY A 320 -17.31 -11.32 -3.98
CA GLY A 320 -16.64 -12.23 -4.90
C GLY A 320 -15.19 -12.52 -4.51
N TYR A 321 -14.36 -12.74 -5.52
CA TYR A 321 -12.94 -13.05 -5.40
C TYR A 321 -12.08 -11.79 -5.40
N ALA A 322 -10.99 -11.86 -4.66
CA ALA A 322 -9.85 -10.96 -4.80
C ALA A 322 -8.62 -11.84 -4.98
N ALA A 323 -7.94 -11.70 -6.12
CA ALA A 323 -6.81 -12.53 -6.47
C ALA A 323 -5.53 -11.70 -6.56
N VAL A 324 -4.44 -12.33 -6.14
CA VAL A 324 -3.11 -11.74 -6.14
C VAL A 324 -2.15 -12.73 -6.76
N SER A 325 -1.42 -12.28 -7.78
CA SER A 325 -0.39 -13.02 -8.48
C SER A 325 0.97 -12.38 -8.26
N PHE A 326 1.98 -13.18 -7.95
CA PHE A 326 3.38 -12.74 -7.92
C PHE A 326 4.08 -13.15 -9.21
N GLY A 327 4.80 -12.21 -9.82
CA GLY A 327 5.60 -12.44 -11.01
C GLY A 327 7.08 -12.62 -10.70
N VAL A 328 7.84 -12.89 -11.77
CA VAL A 328 9.29 -13.11 -11.72
C VAL A 328 10.01 -11.85 -11.21
N PRO A 329 10.79 -11.95 -10.12
CA PRO A 329 11.56 -10.83 -9.59
C PRO A 329 12.56 -10.23 -10.59
N VAL A 330 12.81 -8.92 -10.47
CA VAL A 330 13.82 -8.17 -11.25
C VAL A 330 14.90 -7.72 -10.28
N SER A 331 16.07 -8.35 -10.34
CA SER A 331 17.28 -7.90 -9.64
C SER A 331 17.98 -6.84 -10.47
N LEU A 332 18.27 -5.67 -9.87
CA LEU A 332 19.01 -4.61 -10.55
C LEU A 332 20.47 -5.00 -10.78
N SER A 333 21.09 -5.75 -9.86
CA SER A 333 22.46 -6.22 -10.05
C SER A 333 22.60 -7.20 -11.22
N ALA A 334 21.55 -8.00 -11.49
CA ALA A 334 21.51 -8.92 -12.62
C ALA A 334 21.09 -8.26 -13.96
N GLN A 335 20.53 -7.06 -13.92
CA GLN A 335 20.00 -6.35 -15.10
C GLN A 335 20.52 -4.89 -15.12
N PRO A 336 21.82 -4.68 -15.45
CA PRO A 336 22.45 -3.37 -15.39
C PRO A 336 21.80 -2.35 -16.33
N ASP A 337 21.27 -2.78 -17.47
CA ASP A 337 20.58 -1.91 -18.42
C ASP A 337 19.36 -1.24 -17.75
N LEU A 338 18.53 -2.02 -17.06
CA LEU A 338 17.37 -1.51 -16.31
C LEU A 338 17.79 -0.67 -15.08
N ALA A 339 18.94 -0.98 -14.48
CA ALA A 339 19.46 -0.16 -13.38
C ALA A 339 19.91 1.24 -13.84
N SER A 340 20.33 1.37 -15.11
CA SER A 340 20.77 2.62 -15.71
C SER A 340 19.62 3.49 -16.23
N ASP A 341 18.52 2.86 -16.67
CA ASP A 341 17.34 3.53 -17.22
C ASP A 341 16.08 3.27 -16.39
N PRO A 342 15.70 4.22 -15.49
CA PRO A 342 14.49 4.11 -14.69
C PRO A 342 13.19 4.04 -15.51
N GLN A 343 13.15 4.62 -16.71
CA GLN A 343 11.96 4.56 -17.58
C GLN A 343 11.81 3.15 -18.15
N ALA A 344 12.89 2.57 -18.70
CA ALA A 344 12.89 1.19 -19.17
C ALA A 344 12.55 0.20 -18.04
N LEU A 345 13.06 0.42 -16.82
CA LEU A 345 12.68 -0.38 -15.65
C LEU A 345 11.18 -0.25 -15.35
N ALA A 346 10.64 0.96 -15.38
CA ALA A 346 9.22 1.20 -15.12
C ALA A 346 8.33 0.48 -16.12
N ASP A 347 8.67 0.57 -17.40
CA ASP A 347 7.91 -0.06 -18.49
C ASP A 347 8.01 -1.59 -18.40
N ALA A 348 9.22 -2.13 -18.18
CA ALA A 348 9.42 -3.57 -17.98
C ALA A 348 8.65 -4.11 -16.76
N LEU A 349 8.59 -3.36 -15.66
CA LEU A 349 7.81 -3.74 -14.48
C LEU A 349 6.31 -3.70 -14.76
N MET A 350 5.81 -2.66 -15.43
CA MET A 350 4.39 -2.55 -15.78
C MET A 350 3.96 -3.65 -16.74
N ASP A 351 4.79 -4.00 -17.72
CA ASP A 351 4.56 -5.11 -18.64
C ASP A 351 4.50 -6.46 -17.92
N ARG A 352 5.42 -6.70 -16.96
CA ARG A 352 5.41 -7.90 -16.12
C ARG A 352 4.15 -7.95 -15.26
N ILE A 353 3.77 -6.83 -14.64
CA ILE A 353 2.54 -6.73 -13.83
C ILE A 353 1.32 -7.02 -14.70
N ALA A 354 1.23 -6.40 -15.88
CA ALA A 354 0.10 -6.54 -16.79
C ALA A 354 -0.17 -8.01 -17.15
N ARG A 355 0.87 -8.77 -17.51
CA ARG A 355 0.78 -10.20 -17.88
C ARG A 355 0.31 -11.11 -16.74
N ILE A 356 0.59 -10.74 -15.49
CA ILE A 356 0.26 -11.58 -14.32
C ILE A 356 -1.05 -11.16 -13.64
N ILE A 357 -1.77 -10.15 -14.14
CA ILE A 357 -3.07 -9.76 -13.57
C ILE A 357 -4.02 -10.96 -13.63
N PRO A 358 -4.54 -11.44 -12.48
CA PRO A 358 -5.45 -12.59 -12.48
C PRO A 358 -6.75 -12.29 -13.23
N VAL A 359 -7.21 -13.23 -14.05
CA VAL A 359 -8.53 -13.16 -14.69
C VAL A 359 -9.57 -13.74 -13.74
N LEU A 360 -10.59 -12.96 -13.40
CA LEU A 360 -11.64 -13.32 -12.45
C LEU A 360 -13.01 -13.43 -13.15
N PRO A 361 -13.98 -14.12 -12.54
CA PRO A 361 -15.34 -14.28 -13.08
C PRO A 361 -16.00 -12.99 -13.58
N VAL A 362 -16.01 -11.92 -12.79
CA VAL A 362 -16.71 -10.68 -13.18
C VAL A 362 -16.01 -9.96 -14.33
N PRO A 363 -14.68 -9.70 -14.29
CA PRO A 363 -13.96 -9.18 -15.45
C PRO A 363 -14.15 -9.98 -16.74
N LEU A 364 -14.11 -11.31 -16.66
CA LEU A 364 -14.29 -12.21 -17.80
C LEU A 364 -15.68 -12.06 -18.41
N VAL A 365 -16.73 -12.20 -17.60
CA VAL A 365 -18.11 -12.10 -18.08
C VAL A 365 -18.44 -10.68 -18.56
N ALA A 366 -17.96 -9.64 -17.87
CA ALA A 366 -18.16 -8.26 -18.28
C ALA A 366 -17.56 -7.99 -19.67
N GLN A 367 -16.37 -8.53 -19.95
CA GLN A 367 -15.75 -8.38 -21.27
C GLN A 367 -16.58 -9.06 -22.37
N LEU A 368 -17.04 -10.30 -22.14
CA LEU A 368 -17.86 -11.03 -23.11
C LEU A 368 -19.21 -10.36 -23.38
N LEU A 369 -19.83 -9.74 -22.37
CA LEU A 369 -21.11 -9.05 -22.52
C LEU A 369 -20.98 -7.66 -23.19
N ILE A 370 -19.81 -7.03 -23.16
CA ILE A 370 -19.55 -5.80 -23.93
C ILE A 370 -19.51 -6.09 -25.44
N GLU A 371 -19.12 -7.31 -25.84
CA GLU A 371 -19.12 -7.74 -27.25
C GLU A 371 -20.53 -7.95 -27.81
N GLY A 372 -21.55 -8.03 -26.95
CA GLY A 372 -22.96 -8.07 -27.32
C GLY A 372 -23.81 -8.94 -26.39
N PRO A 373 -25.15 -8.89 -26.52
CA PRO A 373 -26.06 -9.79 -25.81
C PRO A 373 -25.76 -11.25 -26.11
N LYS A 374 -25.86 -12.10 -25.08
CA LYS A 374 -25.61 -13.55 -25.21
C LYS A 374 -26.61 -14.35 -24.39
N THR A 375 -26.92 -15.55 -24.84
CA THR A 375 -27.56 -16.60 -24.05
C THR A 375 -26.54 -17.23 -23.09
N ARG A 376 -27.04 -17.99 -22.11
CA ARG A 376 -26.14 -18.68 -21.17
C ARG A 376 -25.18 -19.66 -21.87
N ALA A 377 -25.68 -20.43 -22.83
CA ALA A 377 -24.87 -21.39 -23.58
C ALA A 377 -23.77 -20.69 -24.41
N GLU A 378 -24.09 -19.57 -25.06
CA GLU A 378 -23.11 -18.78 -25.80
C GLU A 378 -22.04 -18.17 -24.88
N LEU A 379 -22.40 -17.76 -23.66
CA LEU A 379 -21.44 -17.27 -22.67
C LEU A 379 -20.50 -18.36 -22.18
N ASP A 380 -21.03 -19.54 -21.86
CA ASP A 380 -20.22 -20.67 -21.39
C ASP A 380 -19.21 -21.08 -22.49
N GLN A 381 -19.65 -21.13 -23.76
CA GLN A 381 -18.76 -21.39 -24.90
C GLN A 381 -17.71 -20.28 -25.08
N ALA A 382 -18.13 -19.01 -25.13
CA ALA A 382 -17.22 -17.89 -25.35
C ALA A 382 -16.20 -17.75 -24.20
N ALA A 383 -16.60 -18.02 -22.97
CA ALA A 383 -15.70 -18.07 -21.82
C ALA A 383 -14.68 -19.20 -21.95
N ALA A 384 -15.10 -20.40 -22.35
CA ALA A 384 -14.19 -21.53 -22.57
C ALA A 384 -13.18 -21.23 -23.69
N GLU A 385 -13.61 -20.59 -24.77
CA GLU A 385 -12.73 -20.16 -25.86
C GLU A 385 -11.74 -19.07 -25.40
N ARG A 386 -12.22 -18.05 -24.67
CA ARG A 386 -11.38 -16.97 -24.14
C ARG A 386 -10.33 -17.49 -23.16
N ILE A 387 -10.67 -18.46 -22.32
CA ILE A 387 -9.71 -19.05 -21.37
C ILE A 387 -8.59 -19.79 -22.09
N LYS A 388 -8.88 -20.43 -23.23
CA LYS A 388 -7.85 -21.10 -24.05
C LYS A 388 -6.85 -20.10 -24.64
N THR A 389 -7.31 -18.92 -25.06
CA THR A 389 -6.40 -17.88 -25.58
C THR A 389 -5.56 -17.23 -24.48
N LEU A 390 -6.05 -17.25 -23.24
CA LEU A 390 -5.37 -16.72 -22.05
C LEU A 390 -4.36 -17.71 -21.42
N SER A 391 -3.90 -18.73 -22.13
CA SER A 391 -3.12 -19.86 -21.56
C SER A 391 -1.85 -19.49 -20.77
N ASP A 392 -1.21 -18.35 -21.08
CA ASP A 392 -0.05 -17.85 -20.34
C ASP A 392 -0.42 -16.98 -19.12
N CYS A 393 -1.70 -16.67 -18.94
CA CYS A 393 -2.23 -15.80 -17.89
C CYS A 393 -2.98 -16.63 -16.82
N HIS A 394 -2.90 -16.20 -15.55
CA HIS A 394 -3.62 -16.89 -14.48
C HIS A 394 -5.11 -16.61 -14.51
N VAL A 395 -5.89 -17.60 -14.95
CA VAL A 395 -7.36 -17.58 -14.83
C VAL A 395 -7.77 -18.21 -13.51
N HIS A 396 -8.51 -17.47 -12.68
CA HIS A 396 -9.16 -18.06 -11.51
C HIS A 396 -10.49 -18.69 -11.92
N LEU A 397 -10.52 -20.02 -11.95
CA LEU A 397 -11.74 -20.81 -12.12
C LEU A 397 -12.23 -21.31 -10.76
N PRO A 398 -13.35 -20.78 -10.23
CA PRO A 398 -13.98 -21.37 -9.08
C PRO A 398 -14.33 -22.85 -9.36
N ARG A 399 -13.86 -23.76 -8.50
CA ARG A 399 -14.06 -25.22 -8.64
C ARG A 399 -13.47 -25.83 -9.93
N ASP A 400 -12.55 -25.13 -10.58
CA ASP A 400 -11.95 -25.54 -11.86
C ASP A 400 -13.00 -25.77 -12.96
N ASP A 401 -14.13 -25.04 -12.87
CA ASP A 401 -15.29 -25.16 -13.76
C ASP A 401 -15.62 -23.80 -14.40
N VAL A 402 -15.57 -23.77 -15.74
CA VAL A 402 -15.83 -22.58 -16.55
C VAL A 402 -17.30 -22.15 -16.45
N ALA A 403 -18.24 -23.08 -16.52
CA ALA A 403 -19.66 -22.76 -16.44
C ALA A 403 -20.01 -22.18 -15.06
N TYR A 404 -19.39 -22.72 -14.00
CA TYR A 404 -19.54 -22.16 -12.66
C TYR A 404 -18.88 -20.77 -12.53
N ALA A 405 -17.75 -20.52 -13.18
CA ALA A 405 -17.16 -19.18 -13.25
C ALA A 405 -18.10 -18.18 -13.93
N VAL A 406 -18.71 -18.54 -15.06
CA VAL A 406 -19.70 -17.72 -15.77
C VAL A 406 -20.91 -17.46 -14.88
N GLU A 407 -21.44 -18.47 -14.17
CA GLU A 407 -22.53 -18.30 -13.21
C GLU A 407 -22.21 -17.26 -12.13
N VAL A 408 -21.02 -17.35 -11.53
CA VAL A 408 -20.57 -16.42 -10.49
C VAL A 408 -20.45 -15.00 -11.05
N GLY A 409 -19.85 -14.84 -12.22
CA GLY A 409 -19.69 -13.54 -12.87
C GLY A 409 -21.04 -12.90 -13.24
N LEU A 410 -21.92 -13.65 -13.90
CA LEU A 410 -23.27 -13.22 -14.26
C LEU A 410 -24.07 -12.81 -13.03
N ARG A 411 -24.12 -13.68 -12.02
CA ARG A 411 -24.86 -13.39 -10.78
C ARG A 411 -24.37 -12.09 -10.14
N ALA A 412 -23.06 -11.89 -10.05
CA ALA A 412 -22.49 -10.68 -9.46
C ALA A 412 -22.79 -9.41 -10.29
N LEU A 413 -22.82 -9.51 -11.62
CA LEU A 413 -23.22 -8.38 -12.49
C LEU A 413 -24.72 -8.07 -12.36
N THR A 414 -25.57 -9.10 -12.37
CA THR A 414 -27.04 -8.94 -12.27
C THR A 414 -27.49 -8.45 -10.90
N GLU A 415 -26.97 -8.99 -9.79
CA GLU A 415 -27.27 -8.51 -8.43
C GLU A 415 -26.91 -7.02 -8.23
N ARG A 416 -26.02 -6.50 -9.06
CA ARG A 416 -25.56 -5.11 -9.03
C ARG A 416 -26.24 -4.21 -10.05
N GLY A 417 -27.16 -4.76 -10.85
CA GLY A 417 -27.85 -4.03 -11.93
C GLY A 417 -26.95 -3.68 -13.12
N ILE A 418 -25.80 -4.33 -13.26
CA ILE A 418 -24.84 -4.09 -14.36
C ILE A 418 -25.27 -4.86 -15.62
N ALA A 419 -25.90 -6.03 -15.44
CA ALA A 419 -26.41 -6.86 -16.52
C ALA A 419 -27.84 -7.34 -16.23
N THR A 420 -28.63 -7.58 -17.28
CA THR A 420 -29.98 -8.16 -17.17
C THR A 420 -29.94 -9.68 -16.99
N ALA A 421 -31.00 -10.24 -16.39
CA ALA A 421 -31.12 -11.68 -16.18
C ALA A 421 -31.36 -12.43 -17.49
N GLU A 422 -32.28 -11.99 -18.35
CA GLU A 422 -32.52 -12.55 -19.68
C GLU A 422 -33.07 -11.46 -20.63
N PRO A 423 -32.56 -11.30 -21.87
CA PRO A 423 -31.28 -11.85 -22.34
C PRO A 423 -30.12 -11.33 -21.47
N HIS A 424 -28.98 -12.03 -21.40
CA HIS A 424 -27.82 -11.50 -20.69
C HIS A 424 -27.19 -10.39 -21.53
N GLN A 425 -27.35 -9.14 -21.10
CA GLN A 425 -26.76 -7.96 -21.74
C GLN A 425 -26.44 -6.91 -20.69
N ILE A 426 -25.47 -6.04 -21.00
CA ILE A 426 -25.14 -4.91 -20.14
C ILE A 426 -26.30 -3.90 -20.15
N THR A 427 -26.67 -3.41 -18.96
CA THR A 427 -27.70 -2.38 -18.83
C THR A 427 -27.12 -1.01 -19.24
N PRO A 428 -27.95 -0.07 -19.74
CA PRO A 428 -27.48 1.28 -20.07
C PRO A 428 -26.76 1.96 -18.89
N ASP A 429 -27.31 1.85 -17.68
CA ASP A 429 -26.71 2.40 -16.45
C ASP A 429 -25.46 1.62 -15.99
N GLY A 430 -25.35 0.35 -16.39
CA GLY A 430 -24.26 -0.56 -16.04
C GLY A 430 -23.03 -0.42 -16.93
N GLN A 431 -23.14 0.25 -18.08
CA GLN A 431 -22.10 0.30 -19.11
C GLN A 431 -20.73 0.70 -18.56
N GLY A 432 -20.65 1.83 -17.84
CA GLY A 432 -19.37 2.31 -17.31
C GLY A 432 -18.73 1.35 -16.29
N LEU A 433 -19.54 0.63 -15.50
CA LEU A 433 -19.01 -0.38 -14.57
C LEU A 433 -18.57 -1.65 -15.32
N ALA A 434 -19.34 -2.09 -16.32
CA ALA A 434 -18.96 -3.24 -17.15
C ALA A 434 -17.62 -2.97 -17.85
N GLU A 435 -17.47 -1.79 -18.45
CA GLU A 435 -16.23 -1.34 -19.08
C GLU A 435 -15.07 -1.31 -18.09
N PHE A 436 -15.30 -0.80 -16.87
CA PHE A 436 -14.30 -0.79 -15.80
C PHE A 436 -13.80 -2.19 -15.42
N TYR A 437 -14.69 -3.17 -15.33
CA TYR A 437 -14.31 -4.55 -15.02
C TYR A 437 -13.60 -5.23 -16.19
N ALA A 438 -14.13 -5.08 -17.41
CA ALA A 438 -13.55 -5.66 -18.62
C ALA A 438 -12.15 -5.09 -18.94
N ALA A 439 -11.96 -3.79 -18.75
CA ALA A 439 -10.69 -3.11 -19.02
C ALA A 439 -9.51 -3.66 -18.21
N SER A 440 -9.77 -4.36 -17.11
CA SER A 440 -8.73 -4.94 -16.26
C SER A 440 -8.04 -6.17 -16.81
N ILE A 441 -8.61 -6.79 -17.84
CA ILE A 441 -8.07 -7.98 -18.50
C ILE A 441 -7.96 -7.79 -20.01
N ARG A 442 -8.37 -6.62 -20.54
CA ARG A 442 -8.44 -6.36 -21.97
C ARG A 442 -7.07 -6.45 -22.65
N HIS A 443 -6.01 -6.05 -21.97
CA HIS A 443 -4.63 -6.12 -22.46
C HIS A 443 -4.07 -7.56 -22.51
N LEU A 444 -4.79 -8.54 -21.96
CA LEU A 444 -4.43 -9.96 -22.00
C LEU A 444 -5.07 -10.70 -23.19
N CYS A 445 -6.04 -10.06 -23.86
CA CYS A 445 -6.93 -10.70 -24.83
C CYS A 445 -6.57 -10.32 -26.28
#